data_AF-A0A0M2DW92-F1
#
_entry.id   AF-A0A0M2DW92-F1
#
_cell.length_a   1.000
_cell.length_b   1.000
_cell.length_c   1.000
_cell.angle_alpha   90.00
_cell.angle_beta   90.00
_cell.angle_gamma   90.00
#
_symmetry.space_group_name_H-M   'P 1'
#
loop_
_entity.id
_entity.type
_entity.pdbx_description
1 polymer ?
#
loop_
_entity_poly.entity_id
_entity_poly.type
_entity_poly.pdbx_seq_one_letter_code
_entity_poly.pdbx_strand_id
1 'polypeptide(L)'
;MPVQADKFPTSIEDAVAFTKLEPPKDYPELEIYDRYLNQLRIDYCGVALIILEGLLKGISSDSIEDTERKIDIALEDLSELAPVQWVLERKSKKNLRDGSCSYQLIRLELFINPNGAFAIYDQNKMVWLEQASKYGKAFSKPR
;
A
#
# COMPACT_ATOMS: atom_id res chain seq x y z
N MET A 1 16.39 -20.66 -0.13
CA MET A 1 17.73 -20.53 0.49
C MET A 1 17.63 -19.42 1.55
N PRO A 2 18.36 -19.44 2.68
CA PRO A 2 18.32 -18.32 3.61
C PRO A 2 18.83 -17.06 2.90
N VAL A 3 18.04 -15.99 2.93
CA VAL A 3 18.42 -14.69 2.37
C VAL A 3 19.60 -14.16 3.17
N GLN A 4 20.73 -13.88 2.51
CA GLN A 4 21.92 -13.32 3.15
C GLN A 4 21.86 -11.79 3.01
N ALA A 5 21.97 -11.05 4.12
CA ALA A 5 21.86 -9.59 4.12
C ALA A 5 22.98 -8.88 3.34
N ASP A 6 24.08 -9.56 3.06
CA ASP A 6 25.24 -9.07 2.32
C ASP A 6 25.08 -9.15 0.79
N LYS A 7 24.07 -9.89 0.28
CA LYS A 7 23.83 -10.06 -1.16
C LYS A 7 22.51 -9.43 -1.59
N PHE A 8 22.57 -8.67 -2.67
CA PHE A 8 21.37 -8.09 -3.27
C PHE A 8 20.45 -9.19 -3.82
N PRO A 9 19.13 -9.13 -3.57
CA PRO A 9 18.19 -10.11 -4.08
C PRO A 9 18.18 -10.19 -5.61
N THR A 10 18.20 -11.42 -6.15
CA THR A 10 18.25 -11.68 -7.60
C THR A 10 16.91 -12.10 -8.20
N SER A 11 15.89 -12.32 -7.38
CA SER A 11 14.53 -12.68 -7.79
C SER A 11 13.49 -11.88 -6.99
N ILE A 12 12.24 -11.85 -7.48
CA ILE A 12 11.12 -11.22 -6.75
C ILE A 12 10.88 -11.94 -5.41
N GLU A 13 10.95 -13.27 -5.39
CA GLU A 13 10.77 -14.07 -4.17
C GLU A 13 11.85 -13.75 -3.12
N ASP A 14 13.11 -13.67 -3.55
CA ASP A 14 14.22 -13.28 -2.67
C ASP A 14 14.05 -11.84 -2.18
N ALA A 15 13.57 -10.94 -3.04
CA ALA A 15 13.34 -9.55 -2.68
C ALA A 15 12.21 -9.41 -1.65
N VAL A 16 11.11 -10.16 -1.81
CA VAL A 16 10.02 -10.24 -0.84
C VAL A 16 10.55 -10.74 0.50
N ALA A 17 11.29 -11.85 0.49
CA ALA A 17 11.88 -12.41 1.70
C ALA A 17 12.85 -11.44 2.37
N PHE A 18 13.65 -10.69 1.60
CA PHE A 18 14.56 -9.66 2.11
C PHE A 18 13.81 -8.55 2.87
N THR A 19 12.69 -8.06 2.34
CA THR A 19 11.90 -6.99 2.99
C THR A 19 11.26 -7.41 4.32
N LYS A 20 11.17 -8.72 4.60
CA LYS A 20 10.63 -9.28 5.84
C LYS A 20 11.71 -9.54 6.90
N LEU A 21 12.98 -9.36 6.56
CA LEU A 21 14.07 -9.50 7.53
C LEU A 21 14.01 -8.38 8.56
N GLU A 22 14.26 -8.73 9.82
CA GLU A 22 14.50 -7.73 10.87
C GLU A 22 15.72 -6.89 10.50
N PRO A 23 15.66 -5.55 10.62
CA PRO A 23 16.81 -4.70 10.35
C PRO A 23 18.00 -5.08 11.25
N PRO A 24 19.21 -5.20 10.70
CA PRO A 24 20.40 -5.47 11.50
C PRO A 24 20.69 -4.33 12.47
N LYS A 25 21.26 -4.66 13.63
CA LYS A 25 21.57 -3.66 14.68
C LYS A 25 22.92 -2.99 14.49
N ASP A 26 23.84 -3.66 13.78
CA ASP A 26 25.19 -3.17 13.53
C ASP A 26 25.19 -2.16 12.37
N TYR A 27 25.81 -1.00 12.60
CA TYR A 27 25.73 0.15 11.69
C TYR A 27 26.18 -0.14 10.25
N PRO A 28 27.31 -0.85 10.00
CA PRO A 28 27.72 -1.13 8.62
C PRO A 28 26.73 -2.03 7.86
N GLU A 29 26.11 -2.98 8.56
CA GLU A 29 25.11 -3.89 7.98
C GLU A 29 23.77 -3.17 7.77
N LEU A 30 23.40 -2.27 8.68
CA LEU A 30 22.22 -1.43 8.57
C LEU A 30 22.30 -0.51 7.34
N GLU A 31 23.45 0.09 7.07
CA GLU A 31 23.63 0.94 5.89
C GLU A 31 23.46 0.15 4.57
N ILE A 32 23.97 -1.08 4.52
CA ILE A 32 23.81 -1.98 3.36
C ILE A 32 22.35 -2.38 3.20
N TYR A 33 21.70 -2.75 4.31
CA TYR A 33 20.27 -3.09 4.35
C TYR A 33 19.39 -1.95 3.81
N ASP A 34 19.59 -0.72 4.31
CA ASP A 34 18.86 0.47 3.88
C ASP A 34 19.10 0.79 2.39
N ARG A 35 20.32 0.56 1.89
CA ARG A 35 20.64 0.75 0.47
C ARG A 35 19.90 -0.26 -0.40
N TYR A 36 19.90 -1.53 -0.03
CA TYR A 36 19.20 -2.58 -0.76
C TYR A 36 17.69 -2.36 -0.74
N LEU A 37 17.12 -2.01 0.42
CA LEU A 37 15.72 -1.63 0.51
C LEU A 37 15.41 -0.48 -0.47
N ASN A 38 16.15 0.63 -0.41
CA ASN A 38 15.92 1.76 -1.30
C ASN A 38 15.99 1.38 -2.79
N GLN A 39 16.91 0.49 -3.16
CA GLN A 39 17.02 0.00 -4.53
C GLN A 39 15.81 -0.87 -4.92
N LEU A 40 15.40 -1.81 -4.06
CA LEU A 40 14.19 -2.62 -4.28
C LEU A 40 12.95 -1.74 -4.43
N ARG A 41 12.84 -0.64 -3.67
CA ARG A 41 11.77 0.35 -3.87
C ARG A 41 11.73 0.86 -5.30
N ILE A 42 12.88 1.27 -5.82
CA ILE A 42 12.96 1.93 -7.12
C ILE A 42 12.59 0.91 -8.21
N ASP A 43 13.16 -0.29 -8.12
CA ASP A 43 13.02 -1.32 -9.15
C ASP A 43 11.60 -1.92 -9.18
N TYR A 44 10.94 -2.06 -8.03
CA TYR A 44 9.66 -2.76 -7.91
C TYR A 44 8.46 -1.87 -7.62
N CYS A 45 8.62 -0.55 -7.41
CA CYS A 45 7.49 0.35 -7.14
C CYS A 45 6.39 0.26 -8.21
N GLY A 46 6.77 0.27 -9.50
CA GLY A 46 5.80 0.18 -10.59
C GLY A 46 5.00 -1.13 -10.56
N VAL A 47 5.69 -2.26 -10.35
CA VAL A 47 5.06 -3.59 -10.27
C VAL A 47 4.15 -3.67 -9.03
N ALA A 48 4.61 -3.18 -7.88
CA ALA A 48 3.82 -3.17 -6.65
C ALA A 48 2.54 -2.34 -6.80
N LEU A 49 2.60 -1.19 -7.47
CA LEU A 49 1.41 -0.37 -7.75
C LEU A 49 0.42 -1.10 -8.67
N ILE A 50 0.89 -1.80 -9.71
CA ILE A 50 0.03 -2.59 -10.61
C ILE A 50 -0.69 -3.71 -9.84
N ILE A 51 0.04 -4.45 -8.99
CA ILE A 51 -0.54 -5.52 -8.17
C ILE A 51 -1.55 -4.94 -7.19
N LEU A 52 -1.19 -3.85 -6.49
CA LEU A 52 -2.09 -3.17 -5.55
C LEU A 52 -3.37 -2.69 -6.24
N GLU A 53 -3.27 -2.08 -7.43
CA GLU A 53 -4.44 -1.66 -8.20
C GLU A 53 -5.39 -2.84 -8.47
N GLY A 54 -4.82 -3.99 -8.85
CA GLY A 54 -5.58 -5.23 -9.06
C GLY A 54 -6.30 -5.72 -7.81
N LEU A 55 -5.61 -5.74 -6.66
CA LEU A 55 -6.18 -6.17 -5.38
C LEU A 55 -7.30 -5.22 -4.92
N LEU A 56 -7.12 -3.91 -5.10
CA LEU A 56 -8.08 -2.89 -4.68
C LEU A 56 -9.32 -2.82 -5.59
N LYS A 57 -9.20 -3.11 -6.89
CA LYS A 57 -10.33 -3.16 -7.84
C LYS A 57 -11.39 -4.21 -7.49
N GLY A 58 -11.05 -5.19 -6.66
CA GLY A 58 -11.98 -6.21 -6.18
C GLY A 58 -12.78 -5.79 -4.94
N ILE A 59 -12.46 -4.64 -4.33
CA ILE A 59 -13.07 -4.24 -3.06
C ILE A 59 -14.48 -3.71 -3.30
N SER A 60 -15.45 -4.41 -2.70
CA SER A 60 -16.85 -4.01 -2.66
C SER A 60 -17.32 -3.99 -1.22
N SER A 61 -17.60 -2.80 -0.68
CA SER A 61 -17.90 -2.56 0.74
C SER A 61 -19.10 -1.64 0.92
N ASP A 62 -19.75 -1.70 2.08
CA ASP A 62 -20.93 -0.89 2.43
C ASP A 62 -20.72 0.08 3.60
N SER A 63 -19.53 0.09 4.19
CA SER A 63 -19.14 0.98 5.29
C SER A 63 -17.65 1.30 5.24
N ILE A 64 -17.24 2.38 5.91
CA ILE A 64 -15.82 2.75 6.04
C ILE A 64 -15.01 1.63 6.69
N GLU A 65 -15.52 1.04 7.77
CA GLU A 65 -14.83 0.01 8.53
C GLU A 65 -14.57 -1.25 7.69
N ASP A 66 -15.55 -1.67 6.89
CA ASP A 66 -15.39 -2.81 5.98
C ASP A 66 -14.43 -2.49 4.83
N THR A 67 -14.47 -1.26 4.27
CA THR A 67 -13.50 -0.82 3.27
C THR A 67 -12.08 -0.84 3.82
N GLU A 68 -11.87 -0.23 4.99
CA GLU A 68 -10.57 -0.17 5.66
C GLU A 68 -10.01 -1.58 5.89
N ARG A 69 -10.82 -2.50 6.43
CA ARG A 69 -10.40 -3.90 6.64
C ARG A 69 -10.01 -4.60 5.33
N LYS A 70 -10.77 -4.41 4.25
CA LYS A 70 -10.44 -5.01 2.95
C LYS A 70 -9.19 -4.43 2.32
N ILE A 71 -8.95 -3.14 2.53
CA ILE A 71 -7.69 -2.51 2.13
C ILE A 71 -6.53 -3.09 2.93
N ASP A 72 -6.68 -3.32 4.23
CA ASP A 72 -5.62 -3.98 5.03
C ASP A 72 -5.30 -5.38 4.51
N ILE A 73 -6.32 -6.18 4.16
CA ILE A 73 -6.10 -7.50 3.57
C ILE A 73 -5.36 -7.39 2.23
N ALA A 74 -5.78 -6.47 1.35
CA ALA A 74 -5.09 -6.25 0.08
C ALA A 74 -3.62 -5.81 0.27
N LEU A 75 -3.35 -5.08 1.35
CA LEU A 75 -2.03 -4.63 1.72
C LEU A 75 -1.17 -5.77 2.28
N GLU A 76 -1.73 -6.65 3.11
CA GLU A 76 -1.10 -7.89 3.55
C GLU A 76 -0.78 -8.80 2.35
N ASP A 77 -1.74 -9.03 1.45
CA ASP A 77 -1.56 -9.82 0.23
C ASP A 77 -0.44 -9.24 -0.67
N LEU A 78 -0.37 -7.91 -0.81
CA LEU A 78 0.70 -7.26 -1.57
C LEU A 78 2.08 -7.55 -0.97
N SER A 79 2.21 -7.59 0.36
CA SER A 79 3.48 -7.86 1.04
C SER A 79 4.00 -9.29 0.80
N GLU A 80 3.12 -10.20 0.40
CA GLU A 80 3.48 -11.55 -0.03
C GLU A 80 3.90 -11.62 -1.50
N LEU A 81 3.50 -10.64 -2.31
CA LEU A 81 3.65 -10.67 -3.77
C LEU A 81 4.70 -9.68 -4.31
N ALA A 82 5.05 -8.66 -3.54
CA ALA A 82 5.98 -7.61 -3.94
C ALA A 82 6.94 -7.22 -2.80
N PRO A 83 8.19 -6.83 -3.12
CA PRO A 83 9.19 -6.45 -2.12
C PRO A 83 8.93 -5.04 -1.60
N VAL A 84 7.88 -4.89 -0.81
CA VAL A 84 7.44 -3.60 -0.28
C VAL A 84 7.41 -3.60 1.24
N GLN A 85 8.41 -2.96 1.84
CA GLN A 85 8.45 -2.78 3.29
C GLN A 85 7.46 -1.68 3.77
N TRP A 86 7.08 -0.72 2.91
CA TRP A 86 6.48 0.56 3.33
C TRP A 86 5.07 0.85 2.82
N VAL A 87 4.36 -0.16 2.31
CA VAL A 87 3.05 0.08 1.70
C VAL A 87 1.90 0.13 2.71
N LEU A 88 2.15 -0.32 3.94
CA LEU A 88 1.12 -0.60 4.95
C LEU A 88 0.89 0.54 5.94
N GLU A 89 1.70 1.61 5.91
CA GLU A 89 1.59 2.65 6.93
C GLU A 89 0.40 3.59 6.64
N ARG A 90 -0.70 3.38 7.37
CA ARG A 90 -1.83 4.31 7.49
C ARG A 90 -1.38 5.59 8.20
N LYS A 91 -0.67 6.47 7.49
CA LYS A 91 -0.28 7.77 8.06
C LYS A 91 -1.40 8.78 7.92
N SER A 92 -1.51 9.61 8.95
CA SER A 92 -2.31 10.84 8.90
C SER A 92 -3.78 10.63 8.55
N LYS A 93 -4.43 9.61 9.14
CA LYS A 93 -5.90 9.46 9.03
C LYS A 93 -6.59 10.71 9.54
N LYS A 94 -7.45 11.28 8.71
CA LYS A 94 -8.29 12.44 9.00
C LYS A 94 -9.74 12.04 8.79
N ASN A 95 -10.57 12.32 9.78
CA ASN A 95 -12.02 12.18 9.67
C ASN A 95 -12.60 13.53 9.24
N LEU A 96 -13.47 13.50 8.24
CA LEU A 96 -14.12 14.67 7.65
C LEU A 96 -15.53 14.85 8.24
N ARG A 97 -16.09 16.05 8.08
CA ARG A 97 -17.36 16.43 8.73
C ARG A 97 -18.57 15.65 8.22
N ASP A 98 -18.52 15.18 6.99
CA ASP A 98 -19.56 14.36 6.35
C ASP A 98 -19.47 12.88 6.73
N GLY A 99 -18.55 12.53 7.65
CA GLY A 99 -18.31 11.17 8.11
C GLY A 99 -17.35 10.38 7.23
N SER A 100 -16.88 10.93 6.10
CA SER A 100 -15.83 10.30 5.30
C SER A 100 -14.47 10.35 6.02
N CYS A 101 -13.50 9.57 5.54
CA CYS A 101 -12.13 9.63 6.03
C CYS A 101 -11.13 9.68 4.88
N SER A 102 -9.94 10.22 5.17
CA SER A 102 -8.82 10.22 4.24
C SER A 102 -7.55 9.83 4.96
N TYR A 103 -6.68 9.07 4.31
CA TYR A 103 -5.34 8.76 4.83
C TYR A 103 -4.34 8.58 3.69
N GLN A 104 -3.05 8.65 4.05
CA GLN A 104 -1.99 8.33 3.12
C GLN A 104 -1.86 6.81 2.99
N LEU A 105 -1.80 6.36 1.75
CA LEU A 105 -1.51 4.99 1.37
C LEU A 105 -0.28 5.03 0.47
N ILE A 106 0.89 4.66 1.00
CA ILE A 106 2.17 4.87 0.30
C ILE A 106 2.40 6.37 0.00
N ARG A 107 2.55 6.73 -1.28
CA ARG A 107 2.68 8.07 -1.84
C ARG A 107 1.33 8.60 -2.37
N LEU A 108 0.25 7.84 -2.17
CA LEU A 108 -1.09 8.14 -2.66
C LEU A 108 -1.97 8.65 -1.51
N GLU A 109 -3.03 9.37 -1.88
CA GLU A 109 -4.04 9.85 -0.95
C GLU A 109 -5.34 9.07 -1.19
N LEU A 110 -5.78 8.33 -0.18
CA LEU A 110 -7.01 7.55 -0.20
C LEU A 110 -8.12 8.30 0.53
N PHE A 111 -9.32 8.34 -0.07
CA PHE A 111 -10.55 8.84 0.52
C PHE A 111 -11.61 7.74 0.54
N ILE A 112 -12.30 7.58 1.66
CA ILE A 112 -13.38 6.60 1.84
C ILE A 112 -14.62 7.33 2.33
N ASN A 113 -15.73 7.14 1.62
CA ASN A 113 -17.03 7.70 1.97
C ASN A 113 -17.77 6.82 3.00
N PRO A 114 -18.74 7.37 3.75
CA PRO A 114 -19.51 6.61 4.76
C PRO A 114 -20.16 5.32 4.25
N ASN A 115 -20.50 5.29 2.97
CA ASN A 115 -21.13 4.15 2.30
C ASN A 115 -20.12 3.09 1.80
N GLY A 116 -18.83 3.24 2.08
CA GLY A 116 -17.78 2.32 1.66
C GLY A 116 -17.32 2.45 0.19
N ALA A 117 -17.73 3.50 -0.53
CA ALA A 117 -17.11 3.88 -1.80
C ALA A 117 -15.79 4.61 -1.53
N PHE A 118 -14.77 4.45 -2.38
CA PHE A 118 -13.48 5.08 -2.16
C PHE A 118 -12.78 5.49 -3.45
N ALA A 119 -11.85 6.43 -3.33
CA ALA A 119 -10.96 6.83 -4.43
C ALA A 119 -9.56 7.10 -3.91
N ILE A 120 -8.58 6.83 -4.76
CA ILE A 120 -7.16 7.01 -4.50
C ILE A 120 -6.61 7.98 -5.53
N TYR A 121 -5.83 8.94 -5.05
CA TYR A 121 -5.24 10.00 -5.84
C TYR A 121 -3.72 9.93 -5.80
N ASP A 122 -3.10 10.27 -6.91
CA ASP A 122 -1.65 10.48 -6.96
C ASP A 122 -1.23 11.81 -6.31
N GLN A 123 0.07 12.09 -6.32
CA GLN A 123 0.62 13.33 -5.78
C GLN A 123 0.16 14.59 -6.53
N ASN A 124 -0.27 14.45 -7.79
CA ASN A 124 -0.80 15.52 -8.62
C ASN A 124 -2.32 15.69 -8.46
N LYS A 125 -2.94 14.98 -7.50
CA LYS A 125 -4.39 14.96 -7.27
C LYS A 125 -5.18 14.39 -8.46
N MET A 126 -4.55 13.62 -9.33
CA MET A 126 -5.22 12.86 -10.38
C MET A 126 -5.78 11.57 -9.80
N VAL A 127 -6.96 11.17 -10.27
CA VAL A 127 -7.57 9.90 -9.85
C VAL A 127 -6.72 8.76 -10.38
N TRP A 128 -6.17 7.97 -9.46
CA TRP A 128 -5.45 6.74 -9.76
C TRP A 128 -6.40 5.54 -9.79
N LEU A 129 -7.30 5.45 -8.79
CA LEU A 129 -8.32 4.41 -8.72
C LEU A 129 -9.60 4.98 -8.10
N GLU A 130 -10.75 4.58 -8.62
CA GLU A 130 -12.05 4.84 -8.01
C GLU A 130 -12.83 3.54 -7.90
N GLN A 131 -13.51 3.34 -6.78
CA GLN A 131 -14.34 2.17 -6.50
C GLN A 131 -15.70 2.61 -5.93
N ALA A 132 -16.76 2.09 -6.54
CA ALA A 132 -18.11 2.27 -6.04
C ALA A 132 -18.34 1.41 -4.78
N SER A 133 -19.34 1.77 -3.99
CA SER A 133 -19.77 0.91 -2.89
C SER A 133 -20.45 -0.36 -3.40
N LYS A 134 -20.67 -1.32 -2.49
CA LYS A 134 -21.42 -2.56 -2.73
C LYS A 134 -22.80 -2.35 -3.34
N TYR A 135 -23.44 -1.22 -3.05
CA TYR A 135 -24.76 -0.87 -3.59
C TYR A 135 -24.70 -0.08 -4.90
N GLY A 136 -23.54 -0.02 -5.55
CA GLY A 136 -23.33 0.71 -6.81
C GLY A 136 -23.28 2.23 -6.66
N LYS A 137 -23.16 2.76 -5.43
CA LYS A 137 -23.02 4.20 -5.22
C LYS A 137 -21.61 4.63 -5.58
N ALA A 138 -21.47 5.50 -6.56
CA ALA A 138 -20.18 6.05 -6.98
C ALA A 138 -19.50 6.82 -5.85
N PHE A 139 -18.17 6.93 -5.95
CA PHE A 139 -17.43 7.83 -5.08
C PHE A 139 -17.77 9.28 -5.42
N SER A 140 -17.92 10.10 -4.38
CA SER A 140 -18.09 11.54 -4.51
C SER A 140 -17.15 12.20 -3.53
N LYS A 141 -16.15 12.94 -4.03
CA LYS A 141 -15.16 13.57 -3.16
C LYS A 141 -15.86 14.51 -2.17
N PRO A 142 -15.58 14.38 -0.86
CA PRO A 142 -16.05 15.32 0.15
C PRO A 142 -15.65 16.75 -0.23
N ARG A 143 -16.55 17.71 0.01
CA ARG A 143 -16.29 19.15 -0.19
C ARG A 143 -15.54 19.76 0.99
#